data_AF-A0A182ATC5-F1
#
_entry.id   AF-A0A182ATC5-F1
#
_cell.length_a   1.000
_cell.length_b   1.000
_cell.length_c   1.000
_cell.angle_alpha   90.00
_cell.angle_beta   90.00
_cell.angle_gamma   90.00
#
_symmetry.space_group_name_H-M   'P 1'
#
loop_
_entity.id
_entity.type
_entity.pdbx_description
1 polymer ?
#
loop_
_entity_poly.entity_id
_entity_poly.type
_entity_poly.pdbx_seq_one_letter_code
_entity_poly.pdbx_strand_id
1 'polypeptide(L)'
;MNPFEQDIHDALRAQGLMLVPQYGVSGYRLDFAVQHPDEPGCFVLAIEADGAAYHASDTARDRDRIRQEHLERLGWRFHRIWSTEWLHNREKEIELAVEAYHRALAALSSGVSTPVTSTSEDSAVPTSTPPLPSAEGFLGPPEKVSRGQCAPQ
;
A
#
# COMPACT_ATOMS: atom_id res chain seq x y z
N MET A 1 6.19 15.36 3.84
CA MET A 1 4.75 15.10 3.88
C MET A 1 4.12 15.83 2.70
N ASN A 2 3.38 15.12 1.85
CA ASN A 2 2.69 15.69 0.69
C ASN A 2 1.43 16.47 1.14
N PRO A 3 0.97 17.54 0.45
CA PRO A 3 -0.33 18.17 0.68
C PRO A 3 -1.51 17.23 0.97
N PHE A 4 -1.60 16.10 0.26
CA PHE A 4 -2.63 15.08 0.50
C PHE A 4 -2.52 14.44 1.90
N GLU A 5 -1.32 14.00 2.27
CA GLU A 5 -1.05 13.46 3.60
C GLU A 5 -1.33 14.51 4.67
N GLN A 6 -0.96 15.78 4.44
CA GLN A 6 -1.20 16.88 5.38
C GLN A 6 -2.71 17.07 5.64
N ASP A 7 -3.53 17.02 4.59
CA ASP A 7 -4.98 17.16 4.71
C ASP A 7 -5.63 15.99 5.48
N ILE A 8 -5.13 14.76 5.27
CA ILE A 8 -5.51 13.58 6.09
C ILE A 8 -5.14 13.80 7.55
N HIS A 9 -3.90 14.20 7.81
CA HIS A 9 -3.40 14.41 9.15
C HIS A 9 -4.23 15.44 9.91
N ASP A 10 -4.51 16.59 9.29
CA ASP A 10 -5.25 17.66 9.94
C ASP A 10 -6.72 17.27 10.18
N ALA A 11 -7.33 16.54 9.23
CA ALA A 11 -8.68 16.00 9.40
C ALA A 11 -8.77 15.01 10.57
N LEU A 12 -7.88 14.02 10.61
CA LEU A 12 -7.93 12.99 11.65
C LEU A 12 -7.54 13.55 13.02
N ARG A 13 -6.62 14.52 13.07
CA ARG A 13 -6.29 15.24 14.29
C ARG A 13 -7.47 16.07 14.81
N ALA A 14 -8.26 16.66 13.91
CA ALA A 14 -9.48 17.38 14.29
C ALA A 14 -10.54 16.44 14.90
N GLN A 15 -10.52 15.15 14.57
CA GLN A 15 -11.34 14.12 15.22
C GLN A 15 -10.78 13.64 16.57
N GLY A 16 -9.65 14.20 17.02
CA GLY A 16 -9.03 13.87 18.32
C GLY A 16 -8.05 12.69 18.27
N LEU A 17 -7.72 12.17 17.09
CA LEU A 17 -6.72 11.11 16.97
C LEU A 17 -5.30 11.68 17.16
N MET A 18 -4.46 10.90 17.85
CA MET A 18 -3.05 11.24 18.06
C MET A 18 -2.18 10.54 17.02
N LEU A 19 -1.99 11.20 15.88
CA LEU A 19 -1.21 10.68 14.76
C LEU A 19 0.26 11.09 14.86
N VAL A 20 1.15 10.14 14.57
CA VAL A 20 2.58 10.37 14.37
C VAL A 20 2.90 10.13 12.90
N PRO A 21 3.19 11.18 12.12
CA PRO A 21 3.51 11.04 10.70
C PRO A 21 4.88 10.39 10.51
N GLN A 22 5.05 9.69 9.41
CA GLN A 22 6.34 9.17 8.95
C GLN A 22 7.05 8.25 9.96
N TYR A 23 6.27 7.47 10.71
CA TYR A 23 6.75 6.64 11.80
C TYR A 23 7.62 5.49 11.28
N GLY A 24 8.86 5.41 11.79
CA GLY A 24 9.84 4.39 11.40
C GLY A 24 9.76 3.16 12.29
N VAL A 25 9.59 1.97 11.71
CA VAL A 25 9.59 0.71 12.45
C VAL A 25 10.30 -0.39 11.65
N SER A 26 11.29 -1.05 12.28
CA SER A 26 12.02 -2.20 11.72
C SER A 26 12.53 -2.03 10.28
N GLY A 27 12.99 -0.82 9.92
CA GLY A 27 13.52 -0.51 8.58
C GLY A 27 12.48 -0.04 7.56
N TYR A 28 11.22 0.11 7.97
CA TYR A 28 10.11 0.64 7.16
C TYR A 28 9.61 1.96 7.72
N ARG A 29 8.85 2.70 6.89
CA ARG A 29 8.17 3.93 7.31
C ARG A 29 6.69 3.79 6.99
N LEU A 30 5.86 4.10 7.98
CA LEU A 30 4.42 4.25 7.84
C LEU A 30 4.11 5.71 7.55
N ASP A 31 3.04 5.98 6.81
CA ASP A 31 2.59 7.37 6.60
C ASP A 31 2.09 7.94 7.92
N PHE A 32 1.29 7.18 8.67
CA PHE A 32 0.87 7.53 10.02
C PHE A 32 0.82 6.33 10.96
N ALA A 33 1.21 6.57 12.21
CA ALA A 33 0.94 5.68 13.34
C ALA A 33 0.02 6.39 14.33
N VAL A 34 -1.11 5.78 14.67
CA VAL A 34 -2.09 6.32 15.63
C VAL A 34 -1.85 5.71 17.00
N GLN A 35 -1.69 6.57 18.00
CA GLN A 35 -1.40 6.18 19.37
C GLN A 35 -2.66 5.73 20.13
N HIS A 36 -2.47 4.87 21.12
CA HIS A 36 -3.48 4.55 22.12
C HIS A 36 -3.77 5.81 22.97
N PRO A 37 -5.04 6.10 23.30
CA PRO A 37 -5.39 7.32 24.04
C PRO A 37 -4.89 7.28 25.49
N ASP A 38 -4.90 6.10 26.12
CA ASP A 38 -4.51 5.92 27.52
C ASP A 38 -3.05 5.46 27.71
N GLU A 39 -2.39 5.03 26.63
CA GLU A 39 -1.04 4.42 26.69
C GLU A 39 -0.10 5.15 25.72
N PRO A 40 0.54 6.26 26.16
CA PRO A 40 1.46 7.00 25.31
C PRO A 40 2.66 6.12 24.92
N GLY A 41 2.98 6.10 23.63
CA GLY A 41 4.00 5.22 23.05
C GLY A 41 3.51 3.84 22.64
N CYS A 42 2.27 3.47 22.98
CA CYS A 42 1.58 2.34 22.37
C CYS A 42 0.82 2.82 21.13
N PHE A 43 0.86 2.03 20.06
CA PHE A 43 0.24 2.37 18.79
C PHE A 43 -0.68 1.24 18.37
N VAL A 44 -1.84 1.61 17.81
CA VAL A 44 -2.95 0.69 17.61
C VAL A 44 -3.34 0.56 16.15
N LEU A 45 -3.09 1.60 15.37
CA LEU A 45 -3.47 1.67 13.96
C LEU A 45 -2.34 2.29 13.14
N ALA A 46 -1.93 1.61 12.08
CA ALA A 46 -1.14 2.15 11.00
C ALA A 46 -2.08 2.65 9.89
N ILE A 47 -1.91 3.90 9.46
CA ILE A 47 -2.63 4.44 8.30
C ILE A 47 -1.64 4.63 7.15
N GLU A 48 -2.00 4.11 5.98
CA GLU A 48 -1.28 4.29 4.73
C GLU A 48 -2.08 5.19 3.79
N ALA A 49 -1.42 6.18 3.21
CA ALA A 49 -1.99 7.13 2.28
C ALA A 49 -1.50 6.80 0.87
N ASP A 50 -2.29 6.02 0.12
CA ASP A 50 -1.88 5.55 -1.21
C ASP A 50 -2.14 6.65 -2.26
N GLY A 51 -1.06 7.34 -2.63
CA GLY A 51 -1.03 8.24 -3.78
C GLY A 51 -0.98 7.45 -5.08
N ALA A 52 -1.56 7.96 -6.17
CA ALA A 52 -1.81 7.29 -7.45
C ALA A 52 -0.61 6.66 -8.23
N ALA A 53 0.54 6.42 -7.62
CA ALA A 53 1.72 5.80 -8.22
C ALA A 53 1.81 4.30 -7.85
N TYR A 54 0.97 3.48 -8.50
CA TYR A 54 0.87 2.06 -8.23
C TYR A 54 1.86 1.23 -9.07
N HIS A 55 3.13 1.12 -8.69
CA HIS A 55 4.03 0.12 -9.27
C HIS A 55 5.03 -0.43 -8.24
N ALA A 56 4.65 -1.51 -7.55
CA ALA A 56 5.57 -2.32 -6.76
C ALA A 56 6.00 -3.57 -7.55
N SER A 57 7.30 -3.74 -7.76
CA SER A 57 7.95 -4.96 -8.26
C SER A 57 7.75 -6.13 -7.28
N ASP A 58 7.78 -7.37 -7.76
CA ASP A 58 7.51 -8.57 -6.95
C ASP A 58 8.30 -8.66 -5.64
N THR A 59 9.55 -8.19 -5.62
CA THR A 59 10.41 -8.19 -4.42
C THR A 59 9.94 -7.25 -3.30
N ALA A 60 9.14 -6.24 -3.61
CA ALA A 60 8.59 -5.34 -2.59
C ALA A 60 7.41 -5.98 -1.86
N ARG A 61 6.66 -6.87 -2.53
CA ARG A 61 5.44 -7.48 -1.98
C ARG A 61 5.72 -8.42 -0.81
N ASP A 62 6.69 -9.33 -0.94
CA ASP A 62 7.04 -10.26 0.13
C ASP A 62 7.50 -9.52 1.38
N ARG A 63 8.29 -8.47 1.19
CA ARG A 63 8.80 -7.62 2.25
C ARG A 63 7.67 -6.85 2.96
N ASP A 64 6.74 -6.28 2.20
CA ASP A 64 5.60 -5.54 2.75
C ASP A 64 4.63 -6.46 3.50
N ARG A 65 4.45 -7.70 2.99
CA ARG A 65 3.69 -8.74 3.67
C ARG A 65 4.32 -9.10 5.02
N ILE A 66 5.63 -9.36 5.06
CA ILE A 66 6.33 -9.67 6.32
C ILE A 66 6.24 -8.50 7.30
N ARG A 67 6.36 -7.27 6.83
CA ARG A 67 6.18 -6.05 7.65
C ARG A 67 4.78 -6.00 8.25
N GLN A 68 3.76 -6.19 7.42
CA GLN A 68 2.37 -6.17 7.87
C GLN A 68 2.12 -7.27 8.91
N GLU A 69 2.53 -8.52 8.63
CA GLU A 69 2.40 -9.64 9.55
C GLU A 69 3.12 -9.39 10.89
N HIS A 70 4.28 -8.73 10.88
CA HIS A 70 5.01 -8.38 12.10
C HIS A 70 4.23 -7.36 12.94
N LEU A 71 3.74 -6.29 12.33
CA LEU A 71 3.00 -5.24 13.04
C LEU A 71 1.64 -5.73 13.54
N GLU A 72 0.95 -6.57 12.78
CA GLU A 72 -0.29 -7.21 13.21
C GLU A 72 -0.08 -8.11 14.44
N ARG A 73 1.05 -8.81 14.54
CA ARG A 73 1.41 -9.59 15.74
C ARG A 73 1.65 -8.70 16.97
N LEU A 74 2.06 -7.45 16.77
CA LEU A 74 2.18 -6.46 17.83
C LEU A 74 0.82 -5.82 18.19
N GLY A 75 -0.28 -6.28 17.57
CA GLY A 75 -1.63 -5.79 17.82
C GLY A 75 -2.01 -4.59 16.96
N TRP A 76 -1.18 -4.19 16.00
CA TRP A 76 -1.50 -3.07 15.12
C TRP A 76 -2.52 -3.50 14.08
N ARG A 77 -3.45 -2.60 13.76
CA ARG A 77 -4.32 -2.72 12.60
C ARG A 77 -3.81 -1.85 11.47
N PHE A 78 -4.18 -2.18 10.25
CA PHE A 78 -3.86 -1.38 9.07
C PHE A 78 -5.13 -0.80 8.49
N HIS A 79 -5.06 0.46 8.09
CA HIS A 79 -6.10 1.14 7.34
C HIS A 79 -5.46 1.90 6.19
N ARG A 80 -5.99 1.73 4.98
CA ARG A 80 -5.50 2.42 3.79
C ARG A 80 -6.53 3.45 3.34
N ILE A 81 -6.06 4.67 3.12
CA ILE A 81 -6.84 5.76 2.52
C ILE A 81 -6.30 5.96 1.11
N TRP A 82 -7.20 5.79 0.14
CA TRP A 82 -6.88 5.99 -1.26
C TRP A 82 -7.07 7.45 -1.63
N SER A 83 -6.08 8.04 -2.32
CA SER A 83 -6.14 9.44 -2.75
C SER A 83 -7.36 9.76 -3.62
N THR A 84 -7.81 8.81 -4.44
CA THR A 84 -9.03 8.93 -5.23
C THR A 84 -10.26 9.06 -4.33
N GLU A 85 -10.47 8.15 -3.40
CA GLU A 85 -11.63 8.11 -2.51
C GLU A 85 -11.66 9.32 -1.58
N TRP A 86 -10.50 9.75 -1.08
CA TRP A 86 -10.38 10.97 -0.26
C TRP A 86 -10.83 12.23 -1.01
N LEU A 87 -10.47 12.34 -2.29
CA LEU A 87 -10.88 13.47 -3.12
C LEU A 87 -12.39 13.43 -3.46
N HIS A 88 -12.96 12.24 -3.60
CA HIS A 88 -14.39 12.09 -3.93
C HIS A 88 -15.30 12.24 -2.71
N ASN A 89 -14.92 11.69 -1.56
CA ASN A 89 -15.75 11.69 -0.35
C ASN A 89 -14.89 11.69 0.91
N ARG A 90 -14.32 12.85 1.21
CA ARG A 90 -13.43 13.08 2.36
C ARG A 90 -14.09 12.69 3.68
N GLU A 91 -15.32 13.13 3.91
CA GLU A 91 -16.02 12.90 5.18
C GLU A 91 -16.20 11.40 5.46
N LYS A 92 -16.52 10.62 4.42
CA LYS A 92 -16.65 9.18 4.54
C LYS A 92 -15.32 8.50 4.88
N GLU A 93 -14.23 8.90 4.24
CA GLU A 93 -12.91 8.32 4.55
C GLU A 93 -12.45 8.66 5.97
N ILE A 94 -12.78 9.86 6.47
CA ILE A 94 -12.55 10.23 7.87
C ILE A 94 -13.34 9.30 8.80
N GLU A 95 -14.62 9.09 8.52
CA GLU A 95 -15.48 8.21 9.34
C GLU A 95 -14.94 6.78 9.37
N LEU A 96 -14.55 6.23 8.21
CA LEU A 96 -13.97 4.89 8.11
C LEU A 96 -12.65 4.77 8.89
N ALA A 97 -11.80 5.79 8.85
CA ALA A 97 -10.54 5.81 9.60
C ALA A 97 -10.79 5.86 11.13
N VAL A 98 -11.76 6.67 11.58
CA VAL A 98 -12.16 6.73 12.99
C VAL A 98 -12.76 5.40 13.44
N GLU A 99 -13.61 4.78 12.62
CA GLU A 99 -14.18 3.46 12.90
C GLU A 99 -13.08 2.39 12.99
N ALA A 100 -12.11 2.42 12.08
CA ALA A 100 -10.94 1.53 12.12
C ALA A 100 -10.13 1.71 13.41
N TYR A 101 -9.94 2.94 13.87
CA TYR A 101 -9.29 3.24 15.14
C TYR A 101 -10.04 2.67 16.35
N HIS A 102 -11.35 2.87 16.43
CA HIS A 102 -12.16 2.29 17.51
C HIS A 102 -12.15 0.76 17.49
N ARG A 103 -12.21 0.14 16.30
CA ARG A 103 -12.07 -1.31 16.15
C ARG A 103 -10.70 -1.81 16.62
N ALA A 104 -9.62 -1.07 16.35
CA ALA A 104 -8.29 -1.41 16.82
C ALA A 104 -8.19 -1.37 18.36
N LEU A 105 -8.73 -0.33 18.99
CA LEU A 105 -8.81 -0.23 20.46
C LEU A 105 -9.61 -1.39 21.07
N ALA A 106 -10.78 -1.70 20.48
CA ALA A 106 -11.60 -2.81 20.94
C ALA A 106 -10.85 -4.15 20.87
N ALA A 107 -10.12 -4.40 19.77
CA ALA A 107 -9.34 -5.63 19.59
C ALA A 107 -8.23 -5.78 20.65
N LEU A 108 -7.57 -4.69 21.06
CA LEU A 108 -6.55 -4.70 22.10
C LEU A 108 -7.15 -4.93 23.49
N SER A 109 -8.24 -4.24 23.81
CA SER A 109 -8.92 -4.38 25.11
C SER A 109 -9.51 -5.79 25.35
N SER A 110 -9.88 -6.50 24.28
CA SER A 110 -10.59 -7.78 24.41
C SER A 110 -9.66 -8.97 24.67
N GLY A 111 -8.34 -8.83 24.57
CA GLY A 111 -7.38 -9.94 24.74
C GLY A 111 -7.56 -11.11 23.74
N VAL A 112 -8.53 -11.01 22.83
CA VAL A 112 -8.78 -12.01 21.79
C VAL A 112 -7.90 -11.66 20.60
N SER A 113 -6.75 -12.33 20.55
CA SER A 113 -6.00 -12.54 19.32
C SER A 113 -6.99 -13.02 18.25
N THR A 114 -7.41 -12.13 17.35
CA THR A 114 -8.30 -12.50 16.26
C THR A 114 -7.61 -13.57 15.42
N PRO A 115 -8.19 -14.76 15.25
CA PRO A 115 -7.80 -15.58 14.12
C PRO A 115 -8.21 -14.84 12.86
N VAL A 116 -7.28 -14.77 11.92
CA VAL A 116 -7.55 -14.50 10.50
C VAL A 116 -8.81 -15.27 10.10
N THR A 117 -9.85 -14.55 9.71
CA THR A 117 -11.03 -15.14 9.07
C THR A 117 -11.24 -14.44 7.75
N SER A 118 -10.73 -15.11 6.73
CA SER A 118 -11.18 -15.11 5.35
C SER A 118 -12.71 -15.16 5.25
N THR A 119 -13.29 -14.49 4.24
CA THR A 119 -14.46 -14.90 3.42
C THR A 119 -14.66 -13.75 2.40
N SER A 120 -14.18 -13.90 1.16
CA SER A 120 -14.88 -14.49 -0.01
C SER A 120 -16.04 -13.60 -0.46
N GLU A 121 -15.91 -12.85 -1.56
CA GLU A 121 -16.21 -13.22 -2.96
C GLU A 121 -17.46 -12.43 -3.43
N ASP A 122 -17.30 -11.56 -4.43
CA ASP A 122 -18.36 -11.32 -5.40
C ASP A 122 -17.78 -11.43 -6.81
N SER A 123 -17.96 -12.63 -7.35
CA SER A 123 -18.54 -12.92 -8.66
C SER A 123 -18.56 -11.82 -9.74
N ALA A 124 -17.87 -12.17 -10.85
CA ALA A 124 -18.42 -12.22 -12.21
C ALA A 124 -17.95 -11.20 -13.30
N VAL A 125 -16.99 -11.67 -14.11
CA VAL A 125 -16.92 -11.83 -15.61
C VAL A 125 -17.39 -10.63 -16.50
N PRO A 126 -16.68 -10.17 -17.58
CA PRO A 126 -15.97 -10.99 -18.57
C PRO A 126 -14.59 -10.49 -19.06
N THR A 127 -13.66 -11.43 -19.22
CA THR A 127 -12.51 -11.29 -20.12
C THR A 127 -13.00 -11.33 -21.57
N SER A 128 -13.25 -10.14 -22.12
CA SER A 128 -13.18 -9.92 -23.57
C SER A 128 -11.71 -9.65 -23.92
N THR A 129 -11.11 -10.57 -24.66
CA THR A 129 -9.80 -10.40 -25.27
C THR A 129 -9.97 -9.68 -26.59
N PRO A 130 -9.51 -8.42 -26.76
CA PRO A 130 -9.15 -7.94 -28.09
C PRO A 130 -7.75 -8.47 -28.46
N PRO A 131 -7.53 -8.82 -29.75
CA PRO A 131 -6.34 -9.52 -30.21
C PRO A 131 -5.10 -8.61 -30.24
N LEU A 132 -3.94 -9.26 -30.10
CA LEU A 132 -2.61 -8.69 -30.38
C LEU A 132 -2.56 -7.98 -31.75
N PRO A 133 -1.89 -6.83 -31.88
CA PRO A 133 -1.55 -6.29 -33.19
C PRO A 133 -0.40 -7.12 -33.81
N SER A 134 -0.69 -7.75 -34.95
CA SER A 134 0.33 -8.23 -35.88
C SER A 134 1.06 -7.03 -36.48
N ALA A 135 2.28 -6.77 -36.02
CA ALA A 135 3.20 -5.89 -36.70
C ALA A 135 3.86 -6.66 -37.85
N GLU A 136 3.47 -6.34 -39.08
CA GLU A 136 4.21 -6.69 -40.28
C GLU A 136 5.50 -5.85 -40.38
N GLY A 137 6.55 -6.49 -40.90
CA GLY A 137 7.54 -5.81 -41.73
C GLY A 137 8.84 -5.40 -41.06
N PHE A 138 9.85 -6.28 -41.13
CA PHE A 138 11.11 -5.87 -41.74
C PHE A 138 11.85 -7.08 -42.32
N LEU A 139 11.93 -7.12 -43.64
CA LEU A 139 12.69 -8.10 -44.40
C LEU A 139 14.05 -7.48 -44.75
N GLY A 140 15.13 -8.08 -44.24
CA GLY A 140 16.49 -7.98 -44.79
C GLY A 140 17.55 -7.54 -43.77
N PRO A 141 18.85 -7.89 -44.00
CA PRO A 141 19.44 -8.64 -45.12
C PRO A 141 20.13 -9.97 -44.70
N PRO A 142 20.51 -10.85 -45.65
CA PRO A 142 21.27 -12.06 -45.35
C PRO A 142 22.78 -11.79 -45.21
N GLU A 143 23.38 -12.39 -44.19
CA GLU A 143 24.81 -12.45 -43.97
C GLU A 143 25.43 -13.64 -44.73
N LYS A 144 26.46 -13.39 -45.55
CA LYS A 144 27.48 -14.40 -45.88
C LYS A 144 28.88 -13.78 -45.96
N VAL A 145 29.67 -14.16 -44.96
CA VAL A 145 31.14 -14.26 -44.84
C VAL A 145 31.90 -14.50 -46.16
N SER A 146 33.00 -13.76 -46.37
CA SER A 146 34.34 -14.36 -46.65
C SER A 146 35.47 -13.36 -46.97
N ARG A 147 36.60 -13.58 -46.29
CA ARG A 147 38.03 -13.38 -46.66
C ARG A 147 38.76 -12.04 -46.38
N GLY A 148 39.89 -12.19 -45.68
CA GLY A 148 41.16 -11.48 -45.92
C GLY A 148 41.55 -10.48 -44.83
N GLN A 149 42.33 -10.85 -43.80
CA GLN A 149 43.80 -10.80 -43.70
C GLN A 149 44.46 -9.43 -43.45
N CYS A 150 45.30 -9.43 -42.40
CA CYS A 150 46.51 -8.63 -42.14
C CYS A 150 46.45 -7.19 -41.60
N ALA A 151 46.72 -7.10 -40.29
CA ALA A 151 47.79 -6.35 -39.57
C ALA A 151 47.93 -4.80 -39.67
N PRO A 152 48.40 -4.15 -38.58
CA PRO A 152 48.42 -2.69 -38.43
C PRO A 152 49.79 -2.05 -38.71
N GLN A 153 49.77 -0.76 -39.07
CA GLN A 153 50.79 0.26 -38.81
C GLN A 153 50.08 1.59 -38.61
#